data_AF-A0A965XPR7-F1
#
_entry.id   AF-A0A965XPR7-F1
#
_cell.length_a   1.000
_cell.length_b   1.000
_cell.length_c   1.000
_cell.angle_alpha   90.00
_cell.angle_beta   90.00
_cell.angle_gamma   90.00
#
_symmetry.space_group_name_H-M   'P 1'
#
loop_
_entity.id
_entity.type
_entity.pdbx_description
1 polymer ?
#
loop_
_entity_poly.entity_id
_entity_poly.type
_entity_poly.pdbx_seq_one_letter_code
_entity_poly.pdbx_strand_id
1 'polypeptide(L)' 'MIHGETVQSMLPQDIPWWAPDHAIFFGVLYLVILIIGSGMGVVVFQTLMDTAADARKDQTSHH' A
#
# COMPACT_ATOMS: atom_id res chain seq x y z
N MET A 1 -31.66 13.80 -22.73
CA MET A 1 -31.00 12.55 -22.31
C MET A 1 -32.07 11.69 -21.68
N ILE A 2 -32.28 10.47 -22.18
CA ILE A 2 -33.31 9.57 -21.65
C ILE A 2 -32.84 9.07 -20.28
N HIS A 3 -33.68 9.22 -19.26
CA HIS A 3 -33.42 8.70 -17.92
C HIS A 3 -33.31 7.16 -18.04
N GLY A 4 -32.08 6.63 -18.00
CA GLY A 4 -31.81 5.21 -18.22
C GLY A 4 -30.61 4.90 -19.11
N GLU A 5 -30.08 5.86 -19.87
CA GLU A 5 -28.71 5.73 -20.40
C GLU A 5 -27.75 5.96 -19.22
N THR A 6 -27.29 4.87 -18.60
CA THR A 6 -26.16 4.94 -17.68
C THR A 6 -24.97 5.42 -18.49
N VAL A 7 -24.54 6.68 -18.28
CA VAL A 7 -23.19 7.09 -18.64
C VAL A 7 -22.29 6.06 -17.98
N GLN A 8 -21.60 5.22 -18.76
CA GLN A 8 -20.54 4.36 -18.23
C GLN A 8 -19.45 5.30 -17.72
N SER A 9 -19.63 5.73 -16.49
CA SER A 9 -18.85 6.73 -15.81
C SER A 9 -17.92 5.95 -14.89
N MET A 10 -16.61 6.11 -15.09
CA MET A 10 -15.60 5.55 -14.19
C MET A 10 -15.46 6.36 -12.89
N LEU A 11 -16.47 7.16 -12.54
CA LEU A 11 -16.46 7.91 -11.29
C LEU A 11 -16.47 6.93 -10.11
N PRO A 12 -15.72 7.20 -9.03
CA PRO A 12 -15.60 6.27 -7.90
C PRO A 12 -16.93 5.86 -7.27
N GLN A 13 -17.95 6.74 -7.34
CA GLN A 13 -19.29 6.51 -6.82
C GLN A 13 -20.15 5.57 -7.68
N ASP A 14 -19.85 5.47 -8.98
CA ASP A 14 -20.59 4.65 -9.94
C ASP A 14 -19.99 3.24 -10.08
N ILE A 15 -18.86 2.96 -9.41
CA ILE A 15 -18.23 1.64 -9.42
C ILE A 15 -19.05 0.70 -8.51
N PRO A 16 -19.53 -0.45 -9.03
CA PRO A 16 -20.25 -1.42 -8.24
C PRO A 16 -19.26 -2.22 -7.37
N TRP A 17 -18.87 -1.67 -6.23
CA TRP A 17 -17.89 -2.25 -5.30
C TRP A 17 -18.28 -3.65 -4.79
N TRP A 18 -19.58 -3.95 -4.78
CA TRP A 18 -20.13 -5.24 -4.40
C TRP A 18 -20.17 -6.26 -5.54
N ALA A 19 -19.87 -5.84 -6.78
CA ALA A 19 -19.82 -6.77 -7.90
C ALA A 19 -18.67 -7.78 -7.68
N PRO A 20 -18.91 -9.09 -7.83
CA PRO A 20 -17.93 -10.12 -7.48
C PRO A 20 -16.59 -9.99 -8.21
N ASP A 21 -16.62 -9.56 -9.47
CA ASP A 21 -15.44 -9.32 -10.31
C ASP A 21 -14.56 -8.20 -9.74
N HIS A 22 -15.17 -7.09 -9.31
CA HIS A 22 -14.48 -5.96 -8.70
C HIS A 22 -13.90 -6.35 -7.34
N ALA A 23 -14.69 -7.04 -6.51
CA ALA A 23 -14.26 -7.49 -5.19
C ALA A 23 -13.03 -8.42 -5.26
N ILE A 24 -13.03 -9.38 -6.20
CA ILE A 24 -11.90 -10.31 -6.38
C ILE A 24 -10.67 -9.58 -6.92
N PHE A 25 -10.83 -8.78 -7.97
CA PHE A 25 -9.71 -8.06 -8.58
C PHE A 25 -9.01 -7.13 -7.57
N PHE A 26 -9.77 -6.27 -6.88
CA PHE A 26 -9.21 -5.35 -5.90
C PHE A 26 -8.70 -6.08 -4.66
N GLY A 27 -9.35 -7.15 -4.22
CA GLY A 27 -8.87 -7.97 -3.09
C GLY A 27 -7.48 -8.53 -3.35
N VAL A 28 -7.26 -9.17 -4.51
CA VAL A 28 -5.95 -9.70 -4.89
C VAL A 28 -4.93 -8.58 -5.07
N LEU A 29 -5.31 -7.48 -5.73
CA LEU A 29 -4.45 -6.32 -5.92
C LEU A 29 -3.92 -5.77 -4.59
N TYR A 30 -4.81 -5.52 -3.63
CA TYR A 30 -4.43 -4.97 -2.33
C TYR A 30 -3.60 -5.96 -1.51
N LEU A 31 -3.87 -7.26 -1.62
CA LEU A 31 -3.06 -8.28 -0.97
C LEU A 31 -1.62 -8.30 -1.51
N VAL A 32 -1.44 -8.21 -2.83
CA VAL A 32 -0.11 -8.14 -3.45
C VAL A 32 0.63 -6.87 -3.02
N ILE A 33 -0.04 -5.71 -3.05
CA ILE A 33 0.56 -4.44 -2.61
C ILE A 33 0.95 -4.51 -1.13
N LEU A 34 0.13 -5.14 -0.28
CA LEU A 34 0.43 -5.32 1.14
C LEU A 34 1.66 -6.20 1.34
N ILE A 35 1.79 -7.30 0.61
CA ILE A 35 2.96 -8.20 0.69
C ILE A 35 4.23 -7.47 0.27
N ILE A 36 4.21 -6.78 -0.88
CA ILE A 36 5.38 -6.05 -1.38
C ILE A 36 5.73 -4.89 -0.44
N GLY A 37 4.72 -4.12 -0.03
CA GLY A 37 4.88 -2.98 0.87
C GLY A 37 5.40 -3.38 2.25
N SER A 38 4.92 -4.50 2.82
CA SER A 38 5.42 -5.02 4.09
C SER A 38 6.85 -5.54 3.97
N GLY A 39 7.18 -6.29 2.91
CA GLY A 39 8.54 -6.74 2.65
C GLY A 39 9.53 -5.58 2.53
N MET A 40 9.18 -4.57 1.72
CA MET A 40 10.00 -3.36 1.57
C MET A 40 10.07 -2.55 2.87
N GLY A 41 8.95 -2.40 3.58
CA GLY A 41 8.87 -1.67 4.84
C GLY A 41 9.75 -2.27 5.92
N VAL A 42 9.82 -3.60 6.01
CA VAL A 42 10.70 -4.32 6.95
C VAL A 42 12.18 -4.05 6.65
N VAL A 43 12.57 -4.02 5.38
CA VAL A 43 13.97 -3.72 5.00
C VAL A 43 14.31 -2.27 5.32
N VAL A 44 13.46 -1.31 4.93
CA VAL A 44 13.68 0.11 5.23
C VAL A 44 13.78 0.34 6.73
N PHE A 45 12.88 -0.26 7.51
CA PHE A 45 12.90 -0.10 8.97
C PHE A 45 14.19 -0.67 9.59
N GLN A 46 14.62 -1.86 9.19
CA GLN A 46 15.90 -2.43 9.64
C GLN A 46 17.08 -1.53 9.31
N THR A 47 17.18 -1.03 8.06
CA THR A 47 18.30 -0.17 7.67
C THR A 47 18.37 1.12 8.48
N LEU A 48 17.22 1.70 8.85
CA LEU A 48 17.16 2.88 9.70
C LEU A 48 17.58 2.58 11.14
N MET A 49 17.16 1.43 11.68
CA MET A 49 17.56 0.99 13.02
C MET A 49 19.07 0.72 13.09
N ASP A 50 19.62 0.04 12.10
CA ASP A 50 21.05 -0.28 12.03
C ASP A 50 21.88 1.01 11.95
N THR A 51 21.48 1.94 11.08
CA THR A 51 22.13 3.26 10.97
C THR A 51 22.08 4.03 12.30
N ALA A 52 20.94 4.01 12.99
CA ALA A 52 20.78 4.68 14.27
C ALA A 52 21.58 4.00 15.40
N ALA A 53 21.69 2.68 15.39
CA ALA A 53 22.49 1.92 16.34
C ALA A 53 23.98 2.19 16.16
N ASP A 54 24.46 2.22 14.91
CA ASP A 54 25.85 2.53 14.57
C ASP A 54 26.22 3.96 14.98
N ALA A 55 25.34 4.94 14.70
CA ALA A 55 25.56 6.33 15.11
C ALA A 55 25.66 6.49 16.65
N ARG A 56 24.87 5.72 17.42
CA ARG A 56 24.97 5.73 18.89
C ARG A 56 26.27 5.11 19.39
N LYS A 57 26.72 4.03 18.76
CA LYS A 57 27.94 3.32 19.16
C LYS A 57 29.20 4.17 18.96
N ASP A 58 29.25 4.94 17.87
CA ASP A 58 30.37 5.85 17.55
C ASP A 58 30.54 6.93 18.63
N GLN A 59 29.44 7.54 19.10
CA GLN A 59 29.46 8.55 20.17
C GLN A 59 29.97 8.01 21.51
N THR A 60 29.64 6.76 21.85
CA THR A 60 30.09 6.14 23.11
C THR A 60 31.56 5.70 23.08
N SER A 61 32.15 5.49 21.90
CA SER A 61 33.56 5.05 21.79
C SER A 61 34.56 6.20 21.84
N HIS A 62 34.09 7.44 21.75
CA HIS A 62 34.89 8.67 21.82
C HIS A 62 34.89 9.34 23.22
N HIS A 63 34.29 8.68 24.23
CA HIS A 63 34.31 9.08 25.64
C HIS A 63 35.21 8.13 26.45
#